data_AF-A0AB37TZN3-F1
#
_entry.id   AF-A0AB37TZN3-F1
#
_cell.length_a   1.000
_cell.length_b   1.000
_cell.length_c   1.000
_cell.angle_alpha   90.00
_cell.angle_beta   90.00
_cell.angle_gamma   90.00
#
_symmetry.space_group_name_H-M   'P 1'
#
loop_
_entity.id
_entity.type
_entity.pdbx_description
1 polymer ?
#
loop_
_entity_poly.entity_id
_entity_poly.type
_entity_poly.pdbx_seq_one_letter_code
_entity_poly.pdbx_strand_id
1 'polypeptide(L)'
;MDIRISWPAGHLTAALDDTPTAQALLKALPLTASAHTWGEEVYFDTGVSVSRETDARQVVDPGTVAFWTDGDALALPYGPTPLSRGDECRLASPCNVLGRLDGDPRLLATVRDGDPIRVEVIDHAGQ
;
A
#
# COMPACT_ATOMS: atom_id res chain seq x y z
N MET A 1 13.40 4.23 2.15
CA MET A 1 13.37 3.29 3.30
C MET A 1 12.47 2.16 2.89
N ASP A 2 12.86 0.91 3.12
CA ASP A 2 12.17 -0.20 2.45
C ASP A 2 11.32 -0.98 3.46
N ILE A 3 10.15 -1.41 3.01
CA ILE A 3 9.24 -2.25 3.81
C ILE A 3 9.01 -3.57 3.12
N ARG A 4 8.73 -4.61 3.90
CA ARG A 4 8.24 -5.90 3.42
C ARG A 4 6.79 -6.08 3.80
N ILE A 5 5.95 -6.44 2.84
CA ILE A 5 4.54 -6.76 3.01
C ILE A 5 4.37 -8.25 2.71
N SER A 6 3.94 -9.04 3.69
CA SER A 6 3.84 -10.50 3.59
C SER A 6 2.42 -10.99 3.86
N TRP A 7 2.02 -12.06 3.16
CA TRP A 7 0.74 -12.75 3.27
C TRP A 7 0.95 -14.28 3.09
N PRO A 8 -0.07 -15.14 3.26
CA PRO A 8 0.13 -16.59 3.22
C PRO A 8 0.73 -17.14 1.92
N ALA A 9 0.40 -16.51 0.79
CA ALA A 9 0.83 -16.97 -0.54
C ALA A 9 2.13 -16.31 -1.04
N GLY A 10 2.67 -15.31 -0.34
CA GLY A 10 3.86 -14.61 -0.81
C GLY A 10 4.21 -13.33 -0.04
N HIS A 11 5.13 -12.57 -0.59
CA HIS A 11 5.48 -11.25 -0.11
C HIS A 11 5.94 -10.34 -1.26
N LEU A 12 5.88 -9.04 -1.04
CA LEU A 12 6.52 -8.02 -1.85
C LEU A 12 7.33 -7.09 -0.94
N THR A 13 8.30 -6.39 -1.54
CA THR A 13 8.97 -5.27 -0.89
C THR A 13 8.51 -3.97 -1.53
N ALA A 14 8.72 -2.86 -0.84
CA ALA A 14 8.42 -1.55 -1.38
C ALA A 14 9.44 -0.53 -0.91
N ALA A 15 9.89 0.32 -1.83
CA ALA A 15 10.65 1.51 -1.52
C ALA A 15 9.68 2.64 -1.17
N LEU A 16 9.82 3.18 0.05
CA LEU A 16 9.09 4.36 0.50
C LEU A 16 9.93 5.63 0.34
N ASP A 17 9.27 6.67 -0.15
CA ASP A 17 9.76 8.05 -0.23
C ASP A 17 9.77 8.71 1.16
N ASP A 18 10.51 9.81 1.29
CA ASP A 18 10.56 10.59 2.53
C ASP A 18 9.38 11.55 2.65
N THR A 19 8.20 11.00 2.97
CA THR A 19 6.96 11.76 3.19
C THR A 19 6.53 11.73 4.65
N PRO A 20 5.78 12.74 5.14
CA PRO A 20 5.23 12.72 6.50
C PRO A 20 4.43 11.45 6.81
N THR A 21 3.64 10.96 5.87
CA THR A 21 2.86 9.73 6.03
C THR A 21 3.74 8.48 6.06
N ALA A 22 4.77 8.40 5.20
CA ALA A 22 5.72 7.29 5.26
C ALA A 22 6.45 7.24 6.61
N GLN A 23 6.87 8.39 7.14
CA GLN A 23 7.51 8.49 8.46
C GLN A 23 6.58 8.09 9.60
N ALA A 24 5.28 8.42 9.52
CA ALA A 24 4.28 8.00 10.50
C ALA A 24 4.06 6.48 10.44
N LEU A 25 3.90 5.92 9.24
CA LEU A 25 3.75 4.49 9.03
C LEU A 25 4.96 3.73 9.59
N LEU A 26 6.17 4.13 9.25
CA LEU A 26 7.41 3.48 9.70
C LEU A 26 7.53 3.41 11.23
N LYS A 27 7.06 4.42 11.96
CA LYS A 27 7.04 4.43 13.43
C LYS A 27 6.05 3.44 14.05
N ALA A 28 5.02 3.06 13.30
CA ALA A 28 4.02 2.08 13.72
C ALA A 28 4.41 0.65 13.36
N LEU A 29 5.43 0.45 12.50
CA LEU A 29 5.89 -0.88 12.12
C LEU A 29 6.72 -1.54 13.25
N PRO A 30 6.63 -2.88 13.40
CA PRO A 30 5.85 -3.79 12.58
C PRO A 30 4.35 -3.79 12.95
N LEU A 31 3.49 -4.01 11.96
CA LEU A 31 2.04 -4.16 12.15
C LEU A 31 1.49 -5.42 11.47
N THR A 32 0.30 -5.82 11.92
CA THR A 32 -0.48 -6.90 11.32
C THR A 32 -1.91 -6.43 11.10
N ALA A 33 -2.48 -6.80 9.96
CA ALA A 33 -3.84 -6.43 9.58
C ALA A 33 -4.51 -7.56 8.79
N SER A 34 -5.81 -7.43 8.55
CA SER A 34 -6.54 -8.31 7.63
C SER A 34 -6.68 -7.62 6.28
N ALA A 35 -6.37 -8.33 5.19
CA ALA A 35 -6.52 -7.82 3.84
C ALA A 35 -7.99 -7.59 3.47
N HIS A 36 -8.23 -6.56 2.70
CA HIS A 36 -9.43 -6.36 1.91
C HIS A 36 -9.07 -6.27 0.42
N THR A 37 -9.95 -6.76 -0.44
CA THR A 37 -9.76 -6.72 -1.90
C THR A 37 -10.87 -5.95 -2.59
N TRP A 38 -10.52 -5.08 -3.54
CA TRP A 38 -11.50 -4.30 -4.30
C TRP A 38 -11.08 -4.08 -5.75
N GLY A 39 -11.59 -4.92 -6.66
CA GLY A 39 -11.03 -4.99 -8.02
C GLY A 39 -9.57 -5.43 -7.98
N GLU A 40 -8.71 -4.77 -8.74
CA GLU A 40 -7.26 -5.02 -8.74
C GLU A 40 -6.51 -4.15 -7.70
N GLU A 41 -7.00 -4.17 -6.46
CA GLU A 41 -6.43 -3.47 -5.31
C GLU A 41 -6.52 -4.35 -4.06
N VAL A 42 -5.43 -4.37 -3.28
CA VAL A 42 -5.43 -4.86 -1.90
C VAL A 42 -5.27 -3.66 -0.97
N TYR A 43 -6.08 -3.59 0.08
CA TYR A 43 -5.90 -2.58 1.13
C TYR A 43 -6.12 -3.16 2.51
N PHE A 44 -5.58 -2.52 3.55
CA PHE A 44 -5.75 -2.93 4.93
C PHE A 44 -5.51 -1.77 5.89
N ASP A 45 -6.26 -1.77 7.00
CA ASP A 45 -6.13 -0.79 8.09
C ASP A 45 -4.74 -0.90 8.76
N THR A 46 -4.14 0.24 9.07
CA THR A 46 -2.82 0.31 9.71
C THR A 46 -2.88 0.80 11.15
N GLY A 47 -4.03 1.29 11.62
CA GLY A 47 -4.19 2.01 12.88
C GLY A 47 -3.46 3.36 12.94
N VAL A 48 -2.88 3.83 11.83
CA VAL A 48 -2.16 5.10 11.75
C VAL A 48 -3.10 6.15 11.17
N SER A 49 -3.34 7.23 11.92
CA SER A 49 -4.16 8.33 11.44
C SER A 49 -3.30 9.54 11.08
N VAL A 50 -3.44 10.01 9.84
CA VAL A 50 -2.68 11.12 9.26
C VAL A 50 -3.56 11.99 8.38
N SER A 51 -3.16 13.25 8.22
CA SER A 51 -3.82 14.17 7.29
C SER A 51 -3.47 13.88 5.83
N ARG A 52 -4.39 14.20 4.92
CA ARG A 52 -4.11 14.21 3.48
C ARG A 52 -3.01 15.21 3.13
N GLU A 53 -2.03 14.76 2.35
CA GLU A 53 -0.92 15.55 1.85
C GLU A 53 -1.31 16.32 0.58
N THR A 54 -0.61 17.41 0.27
CA THR A 54 -0.99 18.32 -0.82
C THR A 54 -0.83 17.74 -2.22
N ASP A 55 0.01 16.72 -2.36
CA ASP A 55 0.29 16.01 -3.59
C ASP A 55 -0.47 14.68 -3.70
N ALA A 56 -1.44 14.44 -2.80
CA ALA A 56 -2.28 13.25 -2.81
C ALA A 56 -2.97 13.05 -4.18
N ARG A 57 -3.00 11.81 -4.64
CA ARG A 57 -3.47 11.44 -5.98
C ARG A 57 -4.56 10.40 -5.90
N GLN A 58 -5.54 10.51 -6.79
CA GLN A 58 -6.56 9.47 -6.96
C GLN A 58 -6.21 8.52 -8.12
N VAL A 59 -5.64 9.06 -9.19
CA VAL A 59 -5.17 8.25 -10.32
C VAL A 59 -3.68 8.02 -10.15
N VAL A 60 -3.28 6.76 -10.11
CA VAL A 60 -1.90 6.32 -9.84
C VAL A 60 -1.53 5.20 -10.80
N ASP A 61 -0.25 4.87 -10.87
CA ASP A 61 0.18 3.69 -11.61
C ASP A 61 -0.07 2.42 -10.78
N PRO A 62 -0.33 1.27 -11.41
CA PRO A 62 -0.20 -0.02 -10.74
C PRO A 62 1.15 -0.16 -10.04
N GLY A 63 1.13 -0.69 -8.82
CA GLY A 63 2.30 -0.85 -7.96
C GLY A 63 2.63 0.36 -7.08
N THR A 64 1.89 1.47 -7.17
CA THR A 64 2.03 2.57 -6.21
C THR A 64 1.67 2.11 -4.80
N VAL A 65 2.45 2.52 -3.81
CA VAL A 65 2.09 2.41 -2.39
C VAL A 65 1.35 3.69 -2.02
N ALA A 66 0.06 3.57 -1.72
CA ALA A 66 -0.79 4.70 -1.36
C ALA A 66 -1.32 4.57 0.06
N PHE A 67 -1.62 5.69 0.70
CA PHE A 67 -2.27 5.73 2.01
C PHE A 67 -3.62 6.44 1.91
N TRP A 68 -4.68 5.68 2.17
CA TRP A 68 -6.05 6.17 2.17
C TRP A 68 -6.40 6.73 3.55
N THR A 69 -6.28 8.05 3.68
CA THR A 69 -6.43 8.78 4.95
C THR A 69 -7.82 8.69 5.57
N ASP A 70 -8.87 8.49 4.76
CA ASP A 70 -10.25 8.45 5.26
C ASP A 70 -10.58 7.11 5.95
N GLY A 71 -9.73 6.09 5.75
CA GLY A 71 -9.88 4.75 6.33
C GLY A 71 -8.62 4.24 7.02
N ASP A 72 -7.66 5.12 7.35
CA ASP A 72 -6.38 4.80 8.01
C ASP A 72 -5.65 3.58 7.40
N ALA A 73 -5.77 3.42 6.08
CA ALA A 73 -5.41 2.19 5.38
C ALA A 73 -4.29 2.39 4.36
N LEU A 74 -3.47 1.36 4.22
CA LEU A 74 -2.50 1.24 3.14
C LEU A 74 -3.21 0.58 1.94
N ALA A 75 -3.18 1.23 0.78
CA ALA A 75 -3.78 0.77 -0.46
C ALA A 75 -2.69 0.43 -1.48
N LEU A 76 -2.78 -0.76 -2.06
CA LEU A 76 -1.83 -1.37 -2.98
C LEU A 76 -2.54 -1.78 -4.26
N PRO A 77 -2.79 -0.83 -5.18
CA PRO A 77 -3.31 -1.15 -6.50
C PRO A 77 -2.28 -1.93 -7.33
N TYR A 78 -2.73 -2.98 -8.01
CA TYR A 78 -1.96 -3.72 -9.01
C TYR A 78 -2.59 -3.68 -10.41
N GLY A 79 -3.68 -2.93 -10.57
CA GLY A 79 -4.33 -2.65 -11.84
C GLY A 79 -5.63 -1.85 -11.65
N PRO A 80 -6.60 -1.92 -12.58
CA PRO A 80 -7.84 -1.15 -12.49
C PRO A 80 -8.72 -1.54 -11.30
N THR A 81 -9.32 -0.52 -10.67
CA THR A 81 -10.32 -0.70 -9.60
C THR A 81 -11.74 -0.54 -10.19
N PRO A 82 -12.80 -0.78 -9.43
CA PRO A 82 -14.17 -0.55 -9.88
C PRO A 82 -14.50 0.91 -10.26
N LEU A 83 -13.69 1.89 -9.83
CA LEU A 83 -13.86 3.30 -10.22
C LEU A 83 -13.03 3.72 -11.43
N SER A 84 -12.11 2.85 -11.89
CA SER A 84 -11.26 3.13 -13.04
C SER A 84 -12.06 3.45 -14.30
N ARG A 85 -11.53 4.38 -15.10
CA ARG A 85 -12.07 4.77 -16.42
C ARG A 85 -11.05 4.46 -17.51
N GLY A 86 -11.44 3.60 -18.45
CA GLY A 86 -10.49 3.08 -19.44
C GLY A 86 -9.40 2.26 -18.76
N ASP A 87 -8.15 2.53 -19.11
CA ASP A 87 -6.99 1.76 -18.63
C ASP A 87 -6.31 2.38 -17.39
N GLU A 88 -6.91 3.42 -16.79
CA GLU A 88 -6.32 4.06 -15.61
C GLU A 88 -6.50 3.20 -14.35
N CYS A 89 -5.60 3.32 -13.38
CA CYS A 89 -5.81 2.82 -12.03
C CYS A 89 -6.29 3.96 -11.12
N ARG A 90 -7.53 3.87 -10.63
CA ARG A 90 -8.18 4.92 -9.84
C ARG A 90 -8.54 4.44 -8.43
N LEU A 91 -7.94 5.05 -7.41
CA LEU A 91 -8.27 4.80 -6.01
C LEU A 91 -9.64 5.35 -5.62
N ALA A 92 -10.19 4.92 -4.48
CA ALA A 92 -11.50 5.35 -3.98
C ALA A 92 -11.59 6.88 -3.79
N SER A 93 -10.54 7.51 -3.26
CA SER A 93 -10.39 8.96 -3.10
C SER A 93 -8.92 9.37 -3.26
N PRO A 94 -8.57 10.68 -3.28
CA PRO A 94 -7.17 11.09 -3.28
C PRO A 94 -6.42 10.55 -2.06
N CYS A 95 -5.37 9.78 -2.31
CA CYS A 95 -4.53 9.13 -1.30
C CYS A 95 -3.12 9.72 -1.29
N ASN A 96 -2.47 9.71 -0.12
CA ASN A 96 -1.08 10.13 -0.02
C ASN A 96 -0.22 9.09 -0.76
N VAL A 97 0.73 9.53 -1.58
CA VAL A 97 1.62 8.62 -2.31
C VAL A 97 2.88 8.43 -1.47
N LEU A 98 3.15 7.18 -1.07
CA LEU A 98 4.25 6.86 -0.16
C LEU A 98 5.46 6.26 -0.88
N GLY A 99 5.28 5.76 -2.10
CA GLY A 99 6.35 5.12 -2.86
C GLY A 99 5.83 4.07 -3.83
N ARG A 100 6.59 2.99 -4.03
CA ARG A 100 6.28 1.96 -5.02
C ARG A 100 6.71 0.56 -4.56
N LEU A 101 5.92 -0.43 -4.90
CA LEU A 101 6.25 -1.85 -4.78
C LEU A 101 7.42 -2.21 -5.71
N ASP A 102 8.31 -3.05 -5.23
CA ASP A 102 9.39 -3.62 -6.03
C ASP A 102 8.91 -4.88 -6.76
N GLY A 103 9.30 -5.04 -8.02
CA GLY A 103 8.93 -6.20 -8.83
C GLY A 103 7.55 -6.10 -9.48
N ASP A 104 6.88 -7.25 -9.67
CA ASP A 104 5.57 -7.32 -10.34
C ASP A 104 4.43 -7.17 -9.32
N PRO A 105 3.68 -6.05 -9.31
CA PRO A 105 2.59 -5.85 -8.36
C PRO A 105 1.44 -6.84 -8.56
N ARG A 106 1.33 -7.50 -9.72
CA ARG A 106 0.30 -8.52 -9.97
C ARG A 106 0.41 -9.73 -9.06
N LEU A 107 1.53 -9.90 -8.35
CA LEU A 107 1.64 -10.91 -7.30
C LEU A 107 0.59 -10.70 -6.19
N LEU A 108 0.11 -9.47 -5.98
CA LEU A 108 -0.99 -9.15 -5.06
C LEU A 108 -2.31 -9.82 -5.45
N ALA A 109 -2.50 -10.25 -6.70
CA ALA A 109 -3.68 -11.03 -7.12
C ALA A 109 -3.78 -12.40 -6.41
N THR A 110 -2.72 -12.83 -5.72
CA THR A 110 -2.74 -14.04 -4.88
C THR A 110 -3.30 -13.81 -3.48
N VAL A 111 -3.43 -12.55 -3.05
CA VAL A 111 -4.02 -12.17 -1.76
C VAL A 111 -5.53 -12.40 -1.81
N ARG A 112 -6.08 -12.98 -0.75
CA ARG A 112 -7.51 -13.17 -0.57
C ARG A 112 -8.05 -12.20 0.48
N ASP A 113 -9.31 -11.81 0.33
CA ASP A 113 -10.02 -11.06 1.37
C ASP A 113 -9.96 -11.84 2.70
N GLY A 114 -9.57 -11.15 3.77
CA GLY A 114 -9.34 -11.72 5.09
C GLY A 114 -7.97 -12.37 5.31
N ASP A 115 -7.08 -12.41 4.30
CA ASP A 115 -5.71 -12.91 4.52
C ASP A 115 -4.97 -12.06 5.56
N PRO A 116 -4.20 -12.68 6.48
CA PRO A 116 -3.36 -11.92 7.39
C PRO A 116 -2.22 -11.27 6.63
N ILE A 117 -2.11 -9.95 6.75
CA ILE A 117 -1.00 -9.15 6.24
C ILE A 117 -0.07 -8.79 7.38
N ARG A 118 1.24 -8.89 7.14
CA ARG A 118 2.27 -8.37 8.04
C ARG A 118 3.16 -7.39 7.29
N VAL A 119 3.38 -6.22 7.89
CA VAL A 119 4.25 -5.16 7.34
C VAL A 119 5.41 -4.91 8.30
N GLU A 120 6.61 -4.87 7.77
CA GLU A 120 7.85 -4.69 8.52
C GLU A 120 8.83 -3.78 7.79
N VAL A 121 9.67 -3.08 8.55
CA VAL A 121 10.84 -2.41 8.01
C VAL A 121 11.87 -3.46 7.57
N ILE A 122 12.47 -3.25 6.40
CA ILE A 122 13.65 -4.00 5.96
C ILE A 122 14.87 -3.22 6.46
N ASP A 123 15.57 -3.77 7.43
CA ASP A 123 16.86 -3.22 7.84
C ASP A 123 17.90 -3.68 6.82
N HIS A 124 18.48 -2.73 6.08
CA HIS A 124 19.70 -2.97 5.32
C HIS A 124 20.89 -2.97 6.29
N ALA A 125 20.89 -3.91 7.23
CA ALA A 125 22.01 -4.12 8.11
C ALA A 125 23.18 -4.69 7.28
N GLY A 126 24.07 -3.80 6.85
CA GLY A 126 25.48 -4.05 6.55
C GLY A 126 25.80 -5.21 5.59
N GLN A 127 26.20 -4.86 4.37
CA GLN A 127 27.32 -5.56 3.74
C GLN A 127 28.59 -5.34 4.55
#